data_AF-A0A7S1CKH4-F1
#
_entry.id   AF-A0A7S1CKH4-F1
#
_cell.length_a   1.000
_cell.length_b   1.000
_cell.length_c   1.000
_cell.angle_alpha   90.00
_cell.angle_beta   90.00
_cell.angle_gamma   90.00
#
_symmetry.space_group_name_H-M   'P 1'
#
loop_
_entity.id
_entity.type
_entity.pdbx_description
1 polymer ?
#
loop_
_entity_poly.entity_id
_entity_poly.type
_entity_poly.pdbx_seq_one_letter_code
_entity_poly.pdbx_strand_id
1 'polypeptide(L)'
;MAEVNAFFAGAGCGCQRYKCTRILLPMEVAARRVEVSAMTERNKEMYIFGQLVVSQFPTGVPGRPAATRQRERNAFRFDARRQVCLKTFLFINRLKPKRYKLLLKHLHENGPVPRRAASRTFDSETPTSEGTSESSEAA
;
A
#
# COMPACT_ATOMS: atom_id res chain seq x y z
N MET A 1 20.44 -6.17 -3.58
CA MET A 1 21.27 -5.18 -4.31
C MET A 1 21.09 -5.25 -5.83
N ALA A 2 21.17 -6.43 -6.46
CA ALA A 2 21.04 -6.56 -7.93
C ALA A 2 19.80 -5.87 -8.54
N GLU A 3 18.61 -6.07 -7.97
CA GLU A 3 17.37 -5.42 -8.45
C GLU A 3 17.42 -3.88 -8.38
N VAL A 4 18.07 -3.33 -7.35
CA VAL A 4 18.19 -1.88 -7.17
C VAL A 4 19.16 -1.34 -8.21
N ASN A 5 20.31 -1.98 -8.37
CA ASN A 5 21.28 -1.60 -9.39
C ASN A 5 20.67 -1.68 -10.79
N ALA A 6 19.89 -2.72 -11.10
CA ALA A 6 19.18 -2.82 -12.37
C ALA A 6 18.15 -1.69 -12.58
N PHE A 7 17.42 -1.31 -11.51
CA PHE A 7 16.52 -0.17 -11.57
C PHE A 7 17.26 1.13 -11.88
N PHE A 8 18.43 1.37 -11.29
CA PHE A 8 19.19 2.60 -11.51
C PHE A 8 20.05 2.59 -12.78
N ALA A 9 20.53 1.42 -13.23
CA ALA A 9 21.35 1.26 -14.44
C ALA A 9 20.52 1.34 -15.72
N GLY A 10 19.24 0.93 -15.67
CA GLY A 10 18.28 1.22 -16.74
C GLY A 10 17.75 2.66 -16.68
N ALA A 11 16.62 2.91 -17.35
CA ALA A 11 15.96 4.22 -17.28
C ALA A 11 15.28 4.54 -15.92
N GLY A 12 15.35 3.62 -14.95
CA GLY A 12 14.65 3.68 -13.67
C GLY A 12 13.18 4.03 -13.77
N CYS A 13 12.78 5.13 -13.13
CA CYS A 13 11.40 5.60 -13.21
C CYS A 13 11.03 6.21 -14.57
N GLY A 14 12.01 6.62 -15.38
CA GLY A 14 11.80 7.40 -16.62
C GLY A 14 11.20 8.80 -16.39
N CYS A 15 11.14 9.25 -15.14
CA CYS A 15 10.35 10.41 -14.75
C CYS A 15 11.19 11.70 -14.77
N GLN A 16 10.87 12.62 -15.69
CA GLN A 16 11.59 13.89 -15.82
C GLN A 16 11.26 14.91 -14.72
N ARG A 17 10.01 14.88 -14.19
CA ARG A 17 9.52 15.84 -13.19
C ARG A 17 10.28 15.80 -11.87
N TYR A 18 10.45 14.60 -11.31
CA TYR A 18 11.06 14.40 -9.98
C TYR A 18 12.51 13.93 -10.05
N LYS A 19 13.01 13.61 -11.26
CA LYS A 19 14.39 13.15 -11.51
C LYS A 19 14.84 12.09 -10.49
N CYS A 20 13.97 11.11 -10.18
CA CYS A 20 14.14 10.26 -8.99
C CYS A 20 15.48 9.52 -8.94
N THR A 21 16.01 9.09 -10.10
CA THR A 21 17.30 8.40 -10.19
C THR A 21 18.50 9.30 -9.92
N ARG A 22 18.34 10.63 -9.96
CA ARG A 22 19.39 11.61 -9.65
C ARG A 22 19.39 12.05 -8.19
N ILE A 23 18.24 12.02 -7.52
CA ILE A 23 18.08 12.53 -6.14
C ILE A 23 18.15 11.43 -5.07
N LEU A 24 18.11 10.16 -5.48
CA LEU A 24 18.17 9.00 -4.59
C LEU A 24 19.48 8.25 -4.82
N LEU A 25 20.12 7.82 -3.74
CA LEU A 25 21.25 6.91 -3.83
C LEU A 25 20.75 5.46 -3.87
N PRO A 26 21.35 4.58 -4.69
CA PRO A 26 20.99 3.16 -4.71
C PRO A 26 21.06 2.51 -3.33
N MET A 27 22.02 2.92 -2.49
CA MET A 27 22.18 2.36 -1.15
C MET A 27 21.05 2.73 -0.19
N GLU A 28 20.56 3.96 -0.24
CA GLU A 28 19.40 4.38 0.56
C GLU A 28 18.13 3.61 0.13
N VAL A 29 17.95 3.43 -1.18
CA VAL A 29 16.82 2.66 -1.72
C VAL A 29 16.91 1.19 -1.30
N ALA A 30 18.10 0.61 -1.32
CA ALA A 30 18.32 -0.76 -0.90
C ALA A 30 18.01 -0.95 0.60
N ALA A 31 18.53 -0.07 1.46
CA ALA A 31 18.26 -0.09 2.90
C ALA A 31 16.75 0.01 3.17
N ARG A 32 16.07 0.98 2.54
CA ARG A 32 14.62 1.14 2.70
C ARG A 32 13.82 -0.07 2.24
N ARG A 33 14.23 -0.73 1.16
CA ARG A 33 13.58 -1.96 0.68
C ARG A 33 13.76 -3.13 1.65
N VAL A 34 14.90 -3.20 2.34
CA VAL A 34 15.14 -4.21 3.38
C VAL A 34 14.23 -3.94 4.58
N GLU A 35 14.18 -2.70 5.07
CA GLU A 35 13.28 -2.29 6.16
C GLU A 35 11.83 -2.66 5.86
N VAL A 36 11.32 -2.28 4.67
CA VAL A 36 9.94 -2.56 4.26
C VAL A 36 9.68 -4.05 4.07
N SER A 37 10.69 -4.84 3.71
CA SER A 37 10.55 -6.31 3.59
C SER A 37 10.54 -7.01 4.94
N ALA A 38 11.14 -6.42 5.97
CA ALA A 38 11.14 -6.95 7.33
C ALA A 38 9.82 -6.69 8.08
N MET A 39 8.98 -5.78 7.58
CA MET A 39 7.68 -5.49 8.19
C MET A 39 6.69 -6.63 7.96
N THR A 40 5.85 -6.91 8.96
CA THR A 40 4.65 -7.72 8.77
C THR A 40 3.71 -7.04 7.78
N GLU A 41 2.85 -7.81 7.10
CA GLU A 41 1.89 -7.23 6.14
C GLU A 41 1.01 -6.14 6.77
N ARG A 42 0.59 -6.33 8.03
CA ARG A 42 -0.18 -5.34 8.78
C ARG A 42 0.62 -4.05 9.01
N ASN A 43 1.86 -4.16 9.47
CA ASN A 43 2.72 -3.00 9.71
C ASN A 43 3.06 -2.27 8.41
N LYS A 44 3.31 -3.03 7.35
CA LYS A 44 3.55 -2.49 6.01
C LYS A 44 2.33 -1.72 5.50
N GLU A 45 1.12 -2.21 5.67
CA GLU A 45 -0.09 -1.47 5.31
C GLU A 45 -0.22 -0.14 6.05
N MET A 46 -0.04 -0.16 7.37
CA MET A 46 -0.10 1.06 8.19
C MET A 46 0.98 2.06 7.82
N TYR A 47 2.19 1.58 7.57
CA TYR A 47 3.30 2.38 7.06
C TYR A 47 2.95 3.04 5.71
N ILE A 48 2.36 2.28 4.78
CA ILE A 48 1.90 2.83 3.49
C ILE A 48 0.78 3.84 3.66
N PHE A 49 -0.18 3.61 4.56
CA PHE A 49 -1.21 4.61 4.86
C PHE A 49 -0.60 5.92 5.35
N GLY A 50 0.38 5.88 6.25
CA GLY A 50 1.10 7.07 6.69
C GLY A 50 1.74 7.83 5.51
N GLN A 51 2.42 7.12 4.62
CA GLN A 51 3.00 7.72 3.40
C GLN A 51 1.93 8.31 2.47
N LEU A 52 0.80 7.62 2.30
CA LEU A 52 -0.29 8.07 1.45
C LEU A 52 -0.97 9.32 2.00
N VAL A 53 -1.22 9.38 3.31
CA VAL A 53 -1.77 10.56 4.00
C VAL A 53 -0.85 11.76 3.76
N VAL A 54 0.46 11.62 4.03
CA VAL A 54 1.43 12.71 3.82
C VAL A 54 1.51 13.14 2.34
N SER A 55 1.33 12.21 1.40
CA SER A 55 1.39 12.50 -0.05
C SER A 55 0.13 13.15 -0.62
N GLN A 56 -1.03 12.98 0.03
CA GLN A 56 -2.34 13.43 -0.47
C GLN A 56 -2.89 14.65 0.27
N PHE A 57 -2.41 14.87 1.49
CA PHE A 57 -2.72 16.06 2.27
C PHE A 57 -1.44 16.90 2.36
N PRO A 58 -1.06 17.63 1.29
CA PRO A 58 -0.09 18.69 1.46
C PRO A 58 -0.67 19.65 2.50
N THR A 59 0.15 20.07 3.47
CA THR A 59 -0.19 20.99 4.57
C THR A 59 -0.48 22.41 4.08
N GLY A 60 -1.26 22.57 3.01
CA GLY A 60 -1.46 23.81 2.28
C GLY A 60 -2.88 23.98 1.74
N VAL A 61 -3.58 24.92 2.39
CA VAL A 61 -4.74 25.71 1.93
C VAL A 61 -6.08 24.96 1.76
N PRO A 62 -7.02 25.08 2.74
CA PRO A 62 -8.43 24.76 2.49
C PRO A 62 -8.99 25.71 1.42
N GLY A 63 -9.70 25.18 0.42
CA GLY A 63 -10.39 25.99 -0.60
C GLY A 63 -9.99 25.77 -2.07
N ARG A 64 -9.02 24.89 -2.38
CA ARG A 64 -8.64 24.64 -3.78
C ARG A 64 -9.61 23.67 -4.50
N PRO A 65 -10.14 24.00 -5.70
CA PRO A 65 -11.08 23.15 -6.43
C PRO A 65 -10.56 21.73 -6.70
N ALA A 66 -11.45 20.74 -6.65
CA ALA A 66 -11.12 19.32 -6.86
C ALA A 66 -10.40 19.05 -8.20
N ALA A 67 -10.72 19.83 -9.24
CA ALA A 67 -10.08 19.74 -10.56
C ALA A 67 -8.59 20.14 -10.54
N THR A 68 -8.18 21.05 -9.64
CA THR A 68 -6.77 21.45 -9.47
C THR A 68 -5.97 20.42 -8.66
N ARG A 69 -6.61 19.75 -7.68
CA ARG A 69 -6.01 18.62 -6.94
C ARG A 69 -5.65 17.45 -7.86
N GLN A 70 -6.46 17.21 -8.90
CA GLN A 70 -6.28 16.09 -9.83
C GLN A 70 -5.03 16.24 -10.73
N ARG A 71 -4.56 17.47 -10.98
CA ARG A 71 -3.36 17.76 -11.81
C ARG A 71 -2.06 17.84 -11.02
N GLU A 72 -2.12 18.18 -9.72
CA GLU A 72 -0.99 17.98 -8.81
C GLU A 72 -0.88 16.50 -8.45
N ARG A 73 -0.50 15.69 -9.45
CA ARG A 73 -0.18 14.27 -9.32
C ARG A 73 0.61 14.03 -8.03
N ASN A 74 -0.05 13.41 -7.05
CA ASN A 74 0.46 13.01 -5.74
C ASN A 74 1.99 12.93 -5.73
N ALA A 75 2.62 13.91 -5.11
CA ALA A 75 4.06 13.85 -4.88
C ALA A 75 4.29 12.90 -3.71
N PHE A 76 4.70 11.67 -4.03
CA PHE A 76 5.08 10.71 -2.99
C PHE A 76 6.38 11.17 -2.36
N ARG A 77 6.59 10.87 -1.08
CA ARG A 77 7.81 11.27 -0.37
C ARG A 77 8.70 10.05 -0.15
N PHE A 78 10.00 10.23 -0.38
CA PHE A 78 11.01 9.30 0.11
C PHE A 78 11.37 9.63 1.55
N ASP A 79 11.58 10.92 1.81
CA ASP A 79 11.80 11.51 3.13
C ASP A 79 11.15 12.90 3.21
N ALA A 80 11.46 13.68 4.26
CA ALA A 80 10.92 15.01 4.47
C ALA A 80 11.22 16.00 3.33
N ARG A 81 12.32 15.84 2.59
CA ARG A 81 12.80 16.79 1.57
C ARG A 81 12.61 16.29 0.14
N ARG A 82 12.70 14.98 -0.08
CA ARG A 82 12.75 14.38 -1.42
C ARG A 82 11.41 13.79 -1.83
N GLN A 83 10.89 14.30 -2.94
CA GLN A 83 9.69 13.79 -3.59
C GLN A 83 10.02 12.83 -4.73
N VAL A 84 9.18 11.82 -4.92
CA VAL A 84 9.34 10.77 -5.91
C VAL A 84 8.05 10.53 -6.68
N CYS A 85 8.17 10.00 -7.90
CA CYS A 85 7.01 9.61 -8.68
C CYS A 85 6.38 8.31 -8.14
N LEU A 86 5.15 7.99 -8.57
CA LEU A 86 4.45 6.76 -8.21
C LEU A 86 5.29 5.50 -8.51
N LYS A 87 5.93 5.41 -9.69
CA LYS A 87 6.71 4.23 -10.07
C LYS A 87 7.87 3.98 -9.10
N THR A 88 8.59 5.03 -8.73
CA THR A 88 9.66 4.98 -7.73
C THR A 88 9.10 4.63 -6.35
N PHE A 89 7.98 5.23 -5.94
CA PHE A 89 7.33 4.92 -4.67
C PHE A 89 6.94 3.44 -4.57
N LEU A 90 6.29 2.89 -5.61
CA LEU A 90 5.91 1.48 -5.68
C LEU A 90 7.13 0.56 -5.63
N PHE A 91 8.20 0.95 -6.32
CA PHE A 91 9.45 0.21 -6.30
C PHE A 91 10.06 0.18 -4.90
N ILE A 92 10.30 1.33 -4.27
CA ILE A 92 10.93 1.42 -2.94
C ILE A 92 10.14 0.64 -1.89
N ASN A 93 8.82 0.71 -1.95
CA ASN A 93 7.94 0.10 -0.96
C ASN A 93 7.53 -1.35 -1.26
N ARG A 94 8.12 -1.97 -2.28
CA ARG A 94 7.76 -3.32 -2.78
C ARG A 94 6.25 -3.50 -2.86
N LEU A 95 5.59 -2.53 -3.50
CA LEU A 95 4.14 -2.44 -3.57
C LEU A 95 3.68 -2.61 -5.02
N LYS A 96 2.78 -3.58 -5.26
CA LYS A 96 2.21 -3.79 -6.59
C LYS A 96 1.17 -2.71 -6.91
N PRO A 97 1.01 -2.27 -8.17
CA PRO A 97 0.01 -1.27 -8.56
C PRO A 97 -1.42 -1.62 -8.15
N LYS A 98 -1.82 -2.91 -8.28
CA LYS A 98 -3.13 -3.40 -7.83
C LYS A 98 -3.34 -3.18 -6.33
N ARG A 99 -2.33 -3.51 -5.52
CA ARG A 99 -2.39 -3.34 -4.06
C ARG A 99 -2.41 -1.87 -3.66
N TYR A 100 -1.63 -1.03 -4.32
CA TYR A 100 -1.69 0.42 -4.14
C TYR A 100 -3.11 0.97 -4.34
N LYS A 101 -3.78 0.59 -5.45
CA LYS A 101 -5.16 1.05 -5.71
C LYS A 101 -6.14 0.60 -4.62
N LEU A 102 -6.01 -0.64 -4.14
CA LEU A 102 -6.85 -1.16 -3.04
C LEU A 102 -6.62 -0.40 -1.73
N LEU A 103 -5.36 -0.13 -1.38
CA LEU A 103 -5.03 0.63 -0.17
C LEU A 103 -5.48 2.08 -0.28
N LEU A 104 -5.33 2.69 -1.45
CA LEU A 104 -5.81 4.05 -1.70
C LEU A 104 -7.33 4.15 -1.54
N LYS A 105 -8.07 3.22 -2.15
CA LYS A 105 -9.52 3.13 -2.02
C LYS A 105 -9.94 2.97 -0.56
N HIS A 106 -9.33 2.02 0.15
CA HIS A 106 -9.60 1.80 1.57
C HIS A 106 -9.33 3.05 2.41
N LEU A 107 -8.21 3.74 2.17
CA LEU A 107 -7.87 4.96 2.89
C LEU A 107 -8.92 6.07 2.70
N HIS A 108 -9.49 6.20 1.49
CA HIS A 108 -10.54 7.18 1.21
C HIS A 108 -11.88 6.81 1.83
N GLU A 109 -12.25 5.53 1.84
CA GLU A 109 -13.55 5.07 2.34
C GLU A 109 -13.58 4.90 3.87
N ASN A 110 -12.49 4.39 4.45
CA ASN A 110 -12.45 3.93 5.84
C ASN A 110 -11.40 4.66 6.69
N GLY A 111 -10.56 5.51 6.07
CA GLY A 111 -9.41 6.12 6.75
C GLY A 111 -8.24 5.16 6.97
N PRO A 112 -7.20 5.59 7.70
CA PRO A 112 -5.96 4.83 7.92
C PRO A 112 -6.14 3.77 9.03
N VAL A 113 -7.12 2.89 8.89
CA VAL A 113 -7.41 1.81 9.85
C VAL A 113 -6.93 0.45 9.31
N PRO A 114 -6.47 -0.48 10.17
CA PRO A 114 -6.10 -1.82 9.76
C PRO A 114 -7.25 -2.51 9.03
N ARG A 115 -6.96 -3.10 7.87
CA ARG A 115 -7.97 -3.90 7.17
C ARG A 115 -8.18 -5.19 7.94
N ARG A 116 -9.45 -5.59 8.11
CA ARG A 116 -9.77 -6.91 8.67
C ARG A 116 -9.07 -7.95 7.80
N ALA A 117 -8.31 -8.85 8.41
CA ALA A 117 -7.78 -9.98 7.68
C ALA A 117 -8.99 -10.70 7.08
N ALA A 118 -8.99 -10.92 5.76
CA ALA A 118 -9.88 -11.92 5.20
C ALA A 118 -9.47 -13.23 5.89
N SER A 119 -10.24 -13.65 6.89
CA SER A 119 -10.15 -15.01 7.39
C SER A 119 -10.31 -15.87 6.15
N ARG A 120 -9.25 -16.58 5.76
CA ARG A 120 -9.43 -17.74 4.91
C ARG A 120 -10.23 -18.69 5.79
N THR A 121 -11.55 -18.69 5.64
CA THR A 121 -12.36 -19.80 6.09
C THR A 121 -11.78 -21.00 5.36
N PHE A 122 -11.09 -21.84 6.13
CA PHE A 122 -10.77 -23.17 5.68
C PHE A 122 -12.12 -23.86 5.73
N ASP A 123 -12.81 -23.90 4.59
CA ASP A 123 -14.03 -24.68 4.44
C ASP A 123 -13.60 -26.15 4.51
N SER A 124 -13.52 -26.69 5.72
CA SER A 124 -13.53 -28.12 5.95
C SER A 124 -14.97 -28.57 5.80
N GLU A 125 -15.23 -29.21 4.67
CA GLU A 125 -16.46 -29.89 4.31
C GLU A 125 -17.00 -30.75 5.46
N THR A 126 -18.30 -30.61 5.67
CA THR A 126 -19.19 -31.51 6.44
C THR A 126 -19.03 -32.98 6.06
N PRO A 127 -19.50 -33.88 6.94
CA PRO A 127 -20.43 -34.90 6.49
C PRO A 127 -21.79 -34.77 7.17
N THR A 128 -22.82 -34.55 6.35
CA THR A 128 -24.14 -35.22 6.40
C THR A 128 -23.99 -36.70 6.80
N SER A 129 -24.87 -37.39 7.51
CA SER A 129 -26.29 -37.31 7.90
C SER A 129 -26.44 -38.40 9.00
N GLU A 130 -27.43 -38.45 9.88
CA GLU A 130 -28.79 -38.95 9.64
C GLU A 130 -29.61 -38.73 10.93
N GLY A 131 -30.87 -38.33 10.77
CA GLY A 131 -31.82 -38.23 11.87
C GLY A 131 -32.51 -39.56 12.16
N THR A 132 -33.03 -39.70 13.38
CA THR A 132 -34.32 -40.38 13.59
C THR A 132 -35.01 -39.75 14.80
N SER A 133 -36.29 -39.47 14.60
CA SER A 133 -37.27 -38.82 15.44
C SER A 133 -37.96 -39.78 16.43
N GLU A 134 -38.77 -39.17 17.32
CA GLU A 134 -39.86 -39.74 18.16
C GLU A 134 -39.46 -40.39 19.49
N SER A 135 -40.17 -40.21 20.62
CA SER A 135 -41.49 -39.60 20.89
C SER A 135 -41.70 -39.31 22.40
N SER A 136 -42.71 -38.49 22.64
CA SER A 136 -43.43 -38.09 23.87
C SER A 136 -43.31 -38.93 25.17
N GLU A 137 -43.33 -38.23 26.31
CA GLU A 137 -44.06 -38.68 27.50
C GLU A 137 -44.71 -37.46 28.19
N ALA A 138 -46.05 -37.51 28.26
CA ALA A 138 -46.89 -36.51 28.91
C ALA A 138 -47.12 -36.90 30.38
N ALA A 139 -47.22 -35.88 31.23
CA ALA A 139 -47.70 -35.97 32.60
C ALA A 139 -49.23 -35.93 32.66
#